data_AF-A0A3N5YNZ8-F1
#
_entry.id   AF-A0A3N5YNZ8-F1
#
_cell.length_a   1.000
_cell.length_b   1.000
_cell.length_c   1.000
_cell.angle_alpha   90.00
_cell.angle_beta   90.00
_cell.angle_gamma   90.00
#
_symmetry.space_group_name_H-M   'P 1'
#
loop_
_entity.id
_entity.type
_entity.pdbx_description
1 polymer ?
#
loop_
_entity_poly.entity_id
_entity_poly.type
_entity_poly.pdbx_seq_one_letter_code
_entity_poly.pdbx_strand_id
1 'polypeptide(L)'
;MRRTWSFLLAVAAWSVLPVSAQVPASPPPTVEEAVVAPPTAPVVVDGVTLFKVRGIAAYPAGQRASDIAARIATIAGDPSIALDSLLVSEAPEASLLLAGSNRVMAVIEADAKLDGVGRHVLAAVYLERIRAAIAAYRRDREPSALANAGGRALAATLALGVALFVVRLVYRRLRRLVESRYRSRVHDLEIHSFQIVRAERLWRGGTAILGAAWVGFVAVAVYVYLQYVLTLFPWTRAAGVSLGGMVAVPLRYFAGGALAIFPNLIFLAILVFLTRSLLRLIRLFFDGVGAGRVALQSFDAEWAAPTYRLVRLLVVGLAVVVA
;
A
#
# COMPACT_ATOMS: atom_id res chain seq x y z
N MET A 1 12.61 -83.67 24.34
CA MET A 1 12.36 -83.43 25.78
C MET A 1 13.31 -82.34 26.27
N ARG A 2 12.78 -81.35 27.02
CA ARG A 2 13.39 -80.59 28.13
C ARG A 2 14.56 -79.64 27.79
N ARG A 3 14.35 -78.31 27.93
CA ARG A 3 14.61 -77.45 29.14
C ARG A 3 16.13 -77.17 29.28
N THR A 4 16.65 -75.96 29.55
CA THR A 4 16.17 -74.85 30.39
C THR A 4 17.18 -73.67 30.33
N TRP A 5 16.64 -72.45 30.44
CA TRP A 5 17.07 -71.32 31.29
C TRP A 5 18.54 -70.85 31.39
N SER A 6 18.77 -69.66 30.81
CA SER A 6 19.19 -68.38 31.44
C SER A 6 20.04 -68.37 32.72
N PHE A 7 21.11 -67.56 32.74
CA PHE A 7 21.23 -66.28 33.48
C PHE A 7 22.65 -65.65 33.37
N LEU A 8 22.70 -64.33 33.06
CA LEU A 8 23.63 -63.22 33.50
C LEU A 8 25.15 -63.36 33.25
N LEU A 9 25.96 -62.32 32.99
CA LEU A 9 25.87 -60.86 33.20
C LEU A 9 27.03 -60.18 32.41
N ALA A 10 26.82 -58.92 31.98
CA ALA A 10 27.83 -57.86 31.78
C ALA A 10 28.88 -58.02 30.64
N VAL A 11 29.36 -57.01 29.90
CA VAL A 11 29.23 -55.54 29.89
C VAL A 11 29.86 -55.01 28.58
N ALA A 12 29.40 -53.84 28.14
CA ALA A 12 30.05 -52.82 27.32
C ALA A 12 30.23 -52.94 25.78
N ALA A 13 29.96 -51.79 25.16
CA ALA A 13 30.39 -51.27 23.85
C ALA A 13 29.69 -51.85 22.61
N TRP A 14 29.01 -51.11 21.74
CA TRP A 14 28.97 -49.67 21.46
C TRP A 14 27.57 -49.28 20.95
N SER A 15 26.97 -48.28 21.56
CA SER A 15 25.88 -47.50 20.96
C SER A 15 26.46 -46.16 20.51
N VAL A 16 26.64 -46.01 19.19
CA VAL A 16 26.84 -44.71 18.58
C VAL A 16 25.48 -44.02 18.59
N LEU A 17 25.24 -43.22 19.63
CA LEU A 17 24.13 -42.28 19.65
C LEU A 17 24.41 -41.19 18.59
N PRO A 18 23.42 -40.80 17.76
CA PRO A 18 23.55 -39.55 17.05
C PRO A 18 23.59 -38.44 18.10
N VAL A 19 24.72 -37.73 18.15
CA VAL A 19 24.80 -36.45 18.84
C VAL A 19 23.75 -35.57 18.17
N SER A 20 22.63 -35.34 18.85
CA SER A 20 21.76 -34.21 18.53
C SER A 20 22.65 -32.97 18.66
N ALA A 21 23.03 -32.40 17.53
CA ALA A 21 23.50 -31.04 17.48
C ALA A 21 22.35 -30.19 18.06
N GLN A 22 22.48 -29.81 19.33
CA GLN A 22 21.73 -28.69 19.86
C GLN A 22 22.10 -27.51 18.97
N VAL A 23 21.19 -27.19 18.04
CA VAL A 23 21.13 -25.86 17.46
C VAL A 23 21.22 -24.91 18.65
N PRO A 24 22.27 -24.08 18.76
CA PRO A 24 22.32 -23.08 19.81
C PRO A 24 21.00 -22.34 19.71
N ALA A 25 20.22 -22.34 20.79
CA ALA A 25 19.01 -21.53 20.84
C ALA A 25 19.48 -20.12 20.47
N SER A 26 19.07 -19.64 19.29
CA SER A 26 19.32 -18.28 18.88
C SER A 26 18.88 -17.43 20.07
N PRO A 27 19.75 -16.58 20.63
CA PRO A 27 19.32 -15.67 21.68
C PRO A 27 18.03 -15.00 21.18
N PRO A 28 17.01 -14.81 22.05
CA PRO A 28 15.79 -14.11 21.65
C PRO A 28 16.24 -12.87 20.92
N PRO A 29 15.64 -12.52 19.76
CA PRO A 29 16.14 -11.45 18.91
C PRO A 29 16.43 -10.29 19.84
N THR A 30 17.73 -10.05 20.05
CA THR A 30 18.15 -8.83 20.68
C THR A 30 17.50 -7.83 19.76
N VAL A 31 16.68 -6.96 20.33
CA VAL A 31 16.27 -5.77 19.63
C VAL A 31 17.61 -5.12 19.29
N GLU A 32 18.18 -5.48 18.14
CA GLU A 32 18.95 -4.55 17.36
C GLU A 32 18.06 -3.34 17.42
N GLU A 33 18.51 -2.34 18.18
CA GLU A 33 18.04 -0.99 18.01
C GLU A 33 18.15 -0.78 16.51
N ALA A 34 17.04 -1.06 15.81
CA ALA A 34 16.82 -0.62 14.46
C ALA A 34 17.10 0.86 14.59
N VAL A 35 18.30 1.28 14.15
CA VAL A 35 18.84 2.61 14.38
C VAL A 35 17.69 3.55 14.11
N VAL A 36 17.03 4.02 15.17
CA VAL A 36 15.73 4.64 15.02
C VAL A 36 16.08 5.93 14.33
N ALA A 37 15.86 5.98 13.02
CA ALA A 37 16.17 7.14 12.23
C ALA A 37 15.58 8.33 12.99
N PRO A 38 16.40 9.33 13.34
CA PRO A 38 15.97 10.37 14.25
C PRO A 38 14.65 10.95 13.72
N PRO A 39 13.66 11.19 14.58
CA PRO A 39 12.35 11.62 14.12
C PRO A 39 12.52 12.84 13.22
N THR A 40 12.05 12.70 11.98
CA THR A 40 12.06 13.78 10.98
C THR A 40 10.63 14.19 10.65
N ALA A 41 10.46 15.44 10.25
CA ALA A 41 9.18 15.94 9.77
C ALA A 41 9.38 16.83 8.54
N PRO A 42 8.44 16.77 7.57
CA PRO A 42 8.49 17.62 6.39
C PRO A 42 8.07 19.05 6.73
N VAL A 43 8.84 20.04 6.25
CA VAL A 43 8.43 21.44 6.21
C VAL A 43 7.53 21.63 5.00
N VAL A 44 6.25 21.93 5.24
CA VAL A 44 5.23 22.06 4.20
C VAL A 44 4.69 23.49 4.18
N VAL A 45 4.78 24.15 3.02
CA VAL A 45 4.23 25.50 2.80
C VAL A 45 3.26 25.42 1.62
N ASP A 46 2.03 25.91 1.78
CA ASP A 46 0.97 25.82 0.76
C ASP A 46 0.76 24.39 0.20
N GLY A 47 0.92 23.37 1.05
CA GLY A 47 0.79 21.95 0.65
C GLY A 47 1.99 21.39 -0.11
N VAL A 48 3.03 22.19 -0.37
CA VAL A 48 4.28 21.75 -1.02
C VAL A 48 5.32 21.42 0.06
N THR A 49 5.86 20.21 0.00
CA THR A 49 6.97 19.81 0.88
C THR A 49 8.28 20.40 0.37
N LEU A 50 8.93 21.24 1.18
CA LEU A 50 10.18 21.89 0.80
C LEU A 50 11.40 20.99 1.10
N PHE A 51 11.48 20.49 2.33
CA PHE A 51 12.56 19.63 2.82
C PHE A 51 12.14 18.98 4.14
N LYS A 52 12.97 18.09 4.67
CA LYS A 52 12.75 17.45 5.98
C LYS A 52 13.70 18.04 7.01
N VAL A 53 13.21 18.22 8.22
CA VAL A 53 14.01 18.65 9.36
C VAL A 53 13.97 17.59 10.44
N ARG A 54 15.08 17.44 11.15
CA ARG A 54 15.15 16.55 12.31
C ARG A 54 14.63 17.26 13.56
N GLY A 55 14.10 16.48 14.49
CA GLY A 55 13.79 16.93 15.84
C GLY A 55 14.86 16.55 16.86
N ILE A 56 14.77 17.17 18.03
CA ILE A 56 15.39 16.71 19.28
C ILE A 56 14.31 16.56 20.34
N ALA A 57 14.62 15.92 21.47
CA ALA A 57 13.63 15.71 22.55
C ALA A 57 12.98 17.02 23.02
N ALA A 58 13.76 18.09 23.16
CA ALA A 58 13.27 19.41 23.59
C ALA A 58 12.58 20.22 22.47
N TYR A 59 12.75 19.84 21.21
CA TYR A 59 12.14 20.50 20.07
C TYR A 59 11.82 19.47 18.99
N PRO A 60 10.66 18.79 19.11
CA PRO A 60 10.28 17.69 18.23
C PRO A 60 10.21 18.10 16.76
N ALA A 61 10.46 17.15 15.86
CA ALA A 61 10.59 17.42 14.44
C ALA A 61 9.34 18.08 13.85
N GLY A 62 8.17 17.60 14.23
CA GLY A 62 6.88 18.15 13.77
C GLY A 62 6.70 19.60 14.18
N GLN A 63 7.03 19.94 15.44
CA GLN A 63 6.94 21.32 15.94
C GLN A 63 7.97 22.24 15.25
N ARG A 64 9.21 21.76 15.09
CA ARG A 64 10.23 22.49 14.33
C ARG A 64 9.79 22.75 12.88
N ALA A 65 9.21 21.75 12.24
CA ALA A 65 8.74 21.88 10.87
C ALA A 65 7.57 22.87 10.73
N SER A 66 6.60 22.85 11.65
CA SER A 66 5.48 23.79 11.65
C SER A 66 5.93 25.22 11.90
N ASP A 67 6.87 25.43 12.82
CA ASP A 67 7.37 26.78 13.14
C ASP A 67 8.16 27.37 11.97
N ILE A 68 8.99 26.56 11.30
CA ILE A 68 9.70 26.98 10.09
C ILE A 68 8.69 27.30 8.97
N ALA A 69 7.71 26.43 8.74
CA ALA A 69 6.67 26.66 7.73
C ALA A 69 5.88 27.95 8.00
N ALA A 70 5.52 28.21 9.25
CA ALA A 70 4.83 29.43 9.65
C ALA A 70 5.67 30.68 9.37
N ARG A 71 6.97 30.67 9.72
CA ARG A 71 7.88 31.79 9.42
C ARG A 71 8.00 32.04 7.91
N ILE A 72 8.14 30.98 7.11
CA ILE A 72 8.19 31.10 5.66
C ILE A 72 6.89 31.68 5.12
N ALA A 73 5.73 31.22 5.61
CA ALA A 73 4.43 31.74 5.19
C ALA A 73 4.25 33.22 5.55
N THR A 74 4.65 33.64 6.75
CA THR A 74 4.63 35.06 7.17
C THR A 74 5.49 35.92 6.24
N ILE A 75 6.71 35.48 5.94
CA ILE A 75 7.61 36.18 5.01
C ILE A 75 7.04 36.21 3.58
N ALA A 76 6.43 35.12 3.15
CA ALA A 76 5.82 35.04 1.82
C ALA A 76 4.64 36.00 1.67
N GLY A 77 3.86 36.18 2.75
CA GLY A 77 2.72 37.09 2.82
C GLY A 77 3.07 38.57 2.91
N ASP A 78 4.30 38.93 3.27
CA ASP A 78 4.77 40.32 3.34
C ASP A 78 5.55 40.70 2.07
N PRO A 79 4.96 41.47 1.13
CA PRO A 79 5.62 41.84 -0.11
C PRO A 79 6.78 42.84 0.08
N SER A 80 6.89 43.50 1.24
CA SER A 80 8.00 44.42 1.53
C SER A 80 9.35 43.69 1.67
N ILE A 81 9.31 42.40 1.99
CA ILE A 81 10.50 41.55 2.07
C ILE A 81 10.86 41.08 0.65
N ALA A 82 11.94 41.61 0.09
CA ALA A 82 12.45 41.22 -1.21
C ALA A 82 13.05 39.80 -1.19
N LEU A 83 12.93 39.05 -2.29
CA LEU A 83 13.49 37.69 -2.39
C LEU A 83 15.02 37.67 -2.30
N ASP A 84 15.66 38.77 -2.70
CA ASP A 84 17.11 38.94 -2.65
C ASP A 84 17.62 39.29 -1.24
N SER A 85 16.72 39.66 -0.33
CA SER A 85 17.04 39.86 1.09
C SER A 85 17.17 38.54 1.88
N LEU A 86 16.85 37.41 1.23
CA LEU A 86 17.07 36.09 1.80
C LEU A 86 18.53 35.66 1.61
N LEU A 87 19.22 35.42 2.73
CA LEU A 87 20.66 35.21 2.79
C LEU A 87 20.98 34.04 3.73
N VAL A 88 22.12 33.39 3.52
CA VAL A 88 22.75 32.50 4.51
C VAL A 88 23.83 33.29 5.24
N SER A 89 23.78 33.29 6.58
CA SER A 89 24.83 33.81 7.45
C SER A 89 25.44 32.66 8.23
N GLU A 90 26.76 32.51 8.16
CA GLU A 90 27.48 31.42 8.84
C GLU A 90 27.78 31.79 10.30
N ALA A 91 27.38 30.91 11.21
CA ALA A 91 27.78 30.94 12.62
C ALA A 91 28.57 29.65 12.96
N PRO A 92 29.33 29.64 14.08
CA PRO A 92 30.17 28.48 14.43
C PRO A 92 29.38 27.16 14.47
N GLU A 93 28.20 27.17 15.10
CA GLU A 93 27.41 25.95 15.34
C GLU A 93 26.29 25.73 14.32
N ALA A 94 25.96 26.72 13.49
CA ALA A 94 24.84 26.65 12.54
C ALA A 94 25.00 27.61 11.36
N SER A 95 24.42 27.23 10.22
CA SER A 95 24.20 28.15 9.09
C SER A 95 22.79 28.74 9.23
N LEU A 96 22.70 30.06 9.42
CA LEU A 96 21.45 30.78 9.69
C LEU A 96 20.85 31.27 8.37
N LEU A 97 19.60 30.89 8.09
CA LEU A 97 18.84 31.45 6.98
C LEU A 97 18.04 32.64 7.49
N LEU A 98 18.33 33.81 6.92
CA LEU A 98 17.74 35.09 7.31
C LEU A 98 16.93 35.68 6.16
N ALA A 99 15.88 36.42 6.49
CA ALA A 99 15.15 37.29 5.58
C ALA A 99 15.19 38.71 6.19
N GLY A 100 16.14 39.53 5.76
CA GLY A 100 16.48 40.77 6.46
C GLY A 100 16.92 40.49 7.92
N SER A 101 16.22 41.06 8.89
CA SER A 101 16.47 40.84 10.32
C SER A 101 15.78 39.58 10.89
N ASN A 102 14.93 38.92 10.11
CA ASN A 102 14.10 37.81 10.59
C ASN A 102 14.80 36.47 10.34
N ARG A 103 15.02 35.69 11.41
CA ARG A 103 15.57 34.33 11.29
C ARG A 103 14.49 33.34 10.84
N VAL A 104 14.66 32.80 9.64
CA VAL A 104 13.79 31.78 9.05
C VAL A 104 14.05 30.43 9.70
N MET A 105 15.30 29.97 9.66
CA MET A 105 15.73 28.72 10.30
C MET A 105 17.24 28.71 10.56
N ALA A 106 17.68 27.73 11.36
CA ALA A 106 19.09 27.39 11.52
C ALA A 106 19.30 25.96 11.02
N VAL A 107 20.30 25.76 10.17
CA VAL A 107 20.76 24.46 9.68
C VAL A 107 21.95 24.04 10.53
N ILE A 108 21.83 22.90 11.20
CA ILE A 108 22.90 22.33 12.03
C ILE A 108 23.54 21.13 11.34
N GLU A 109 24.74 20.76 11.80
CA GLU A 109 25.49 19.63 11.23
C GLU A 109 24.67 18.33 11.20
N ALA A 110 23.87 18.11 12.23
CA ALA A 110 23.02 16.93 12.33
C ALA A 110 21.85 16.92 11.33
N ASP A 111 21.46 18.06 10.75
CA ASP A 111 20.55 18.09 9.60
C ASP A 111 21.30 17.68 8.32
N ALA A 112 22.52 18.19 8.15
CA ALA A 112 23.37 17.90 7.00
C ALA A 112 23.73 16.40 6.87
N LYS A 113 23.91 15.74 8.01
CA LYS A 113 24.12 14.28 8.09
C LYS A 113 22.95 13.46 7.54
N LEU A 114 21.72 13.97 7.54
CA LEU A 114 20.58 13.23 6.97
C LEU A 114 20.69 13.09 5.46
N ASP A 115 21.22 14.11 4.79
CA ASP A 115 21.35 14.17 3.34
C ASP A 115 22.79 13.83 2.86
N GLY A 116 23.70 13.55 3.79
CA GLY A 116 25.10 13.20 3.49
C GLY A 116 25.93 14.33 2.88
N VAL A 117 25.50 15.59 3.07
CA VAL A 117 26.14 16.78 2.50
C VAL A 117 26.72 17.69 3.59
N GLY A 118 27.58 18.63 3.21
CA GLY A 118 28.08 19.65 4.12
C GLY A 118 26.99 20.65 4.53
N ARG A 119 27.05 21.13 5.78
CA ARG A 119 26.09 22.11 6.35
C ARG A 119 25.86 23.35 5.48
N HIS A 120 26.94 23.93 4.96
CA HIS A 120 26.90 25.11 4.08
C HIS A 120 26.17 24.83 2.75
N VAL A 121 26.42 23.65 2.16
CA VAL A 121 25.73 23.21 0.92
C VAL A 121 24.25 23.03 1.20
N LEU A 122 23.90 22.36 2.30
CA LEU A 122 22.51 22.14 2.66
C LEU A 122 21.77 23.46 2.89
N ALA A 123 22.39 24.41 3.57
CA ALA A 123 21.83 25.73 3.82
C ALA A 123 21.56 26.50 2.51
N ALA A 124 22.48 26.46 1.54
CA ALA A 124 22.28 27.06 0.22
C ALA A 124 21.13 26.40 -0.56
N VAL A 125 21.04 25.06 -0.53
CA VAL A 125 19.93 24.32 -1.16
C VAL A 125 18.60 24.70 -0.52
N TYR A 126 18.54 24.78 0.82
CA TYR A 126 17.33 25.17 1.53
C TYR A 126 16.95 26.61 1.23
N LEU A 127 17.92 27.53 1.14
CA LEU A 127 17.67 28.91 0.74
C LEU A 127 16.98 29.00 -0.62
N GLU A 128 17.49 28.30 -1.63
CA GLU A 128 16.90 28.33 -2.98
C GLU A 128 15.50 27.69 -3.00
N ARG A 129 15.29 26.59 -2.26
CA ARG A 129 13.95 25.99 -2.12
C ARG A 129 12.95 26.94 -1.44
N ILE A 130 13.39 27.67 -0.42
CA ILE A 130 12.55 28.67 0.27
C ILE A 130 12.27 29.85 -0.65
N ARG A 131 13.28 30.37 -1.36
CA ARG A 131 13.11 31.47 -2.33
C ARG A 131 12.12 31.09 -3.43
N ALA A 132 12.26 29.89 -4.00
CA ALA A 132 11.34 29.36 -5.00
C ALA A 132 9.92 29.19 -4.44
N ALA A 133 9.78 28.72 -3.20
CA ALA A 133 8.49 28.58 -2.53
C ALA A 133 7.81 29.93 -2.28
N ILE A 134 8.55 30.94 -1.81
CA ILE A 134 8.04 32.31 -1.62
C ILE A 134 7.64 32.92 -2.98
N ALA A 135 8.46 32.75 -4.02
CA ALA A 135 8.13 33.21 -5.36
C ALA A 135 6.83 32.58 -5.86
N ALA A 136 6.68 31.26 -5.72
CA ALA A 136 5.47 30.55 -6.09
C ALA A 136 4.25 31.01 -5.26
N TYR A 137 4.41 31.18 -3.95
CA TYR A 137 3.36 31.67 -3.05
C TYR A 137 2.78 33.01 -3.50
N ARG A 138 3.65 33.94 -3.90
CA ARG A 138 3.26 35.28 -4.39
C ARG A 138 2.62 35.20 -5.77
N ARG A 139 3.24 34.49 -6.72
CA ARG A 139 2.71 34.30 -8.09
C ARG A 139 1.32 33.66 -8.10
N ASP A 140 1.10 32.64 -7.26
CA ASP A 140 -0.18 31.95 -7.18
C ASP A 140 -1.32 32.85 -6.65
N ARG A 141 -0.97 33.96 -5.99
CA ARG A 141 -1.90 34.97 -5.44
C ARG A 141 -1.99 36.22 -6.31
N GLU A 142 -1.31 36.27 -7.45
CA GLU A 142 -1.47 37.36 -8.41
C GLU A 142 -2.88 37.33 -9.05
N PRO A 143 -3.47 38.48 -9.38
CA PRO A 143 -4.81 38.54 -9.96
C PRO A 143 -4.98 37.71 -11.24
N SER A 144 -3.94 37.64 -12.07
CA SER A 144 -3.89 36.83 -13.29
C SER A 144 -3.96 35.33 -12.99
N ALA A 145 -3.22 34.86 -11.98
CA ALA A 145 -3.24 33.48 -11.52
C ALA A 145 -4.62 33.10 -10.95
N LEU A 146 -5.22 34.01 -10.17
CA LEU A 146 -6.56 33.81 -9.61
C LEU A 146 -7.65 33.79 -10.69
N ALA A 147 -7.56 34.65 -11.70
CA ALA A 147 -8.48 34.62 -12.84
C ALA A 147 -8.37 33.30 -13.63
N ASN A 148 -7.15 32.82 -13.86
CA ASN A 148 -6.90 31.52 -14.50
C ASN A 148 -7.44 30.35 -13.65
N ALA A 149 -7.25 30.39 -12.34
CA ALA A 149 -7.81 29.42 -11.41
C ALA A 149 -9.35 29.44 -11.45
N GLY A 150 -9.97 30.62 -11.49
CA GLY A 150 -11.41 30.80 -11.66
C GLY A 150 -11.94 30.20 -12.96
N GLY A 151 -11.26 30.45 -14.09
CA GLY A 151 -11.61 29.84 -15.38
C GLY A 151 -11.55 28.30 -15.36
N ARG A 152 -10.50 27.73 -14.74
CA ARG A 152 -10.38 26.27 -14.56
C ARG A 152 -11.45 25.71 -13.62
N ALA A 153 -11.80 26.44 -12.56
CA ALA A 153 -12.86 26.06 -11.64
C ALA A 153 -14.22 26.04 -12.36
N LEU A 154 -14.53 27.06 -13.16
CA LEU A 154 -15.74 27.09 -14.00
C LEU A 154 -15.78 25.92 -14.98
N ALA A 155 -14.68 25.65 -15.67
CA ALA A 155 -14.57 24.50 -16.58
C ALA A 155 -14.79 23.17 -15.85
N ALA A 156 -14.22 23.00 -14.65
CA ALA A 156 -14.43 21.81 -13.83
C ALA A 156 -15.88 21.67 -13.34
N THR A 157 -16.54 22.77 -12.99
CA THR A 157 -17.96 22.78 -12.61
C THR A 157 -18.85 22.37 -13.78
N LEU A 158 -18.58 22.90 -14.98
CA LEU A 158 -19.28 22.49 -16.20
C LEU A 158 -19.03 21.02 -16.51
N ALA A 159 -17.79 20.55 -16.42
CA ALA A 159 -17.43 19.15 -16.63
C ALA A 159 -18.15 18.22 -15.63
N LEU A 160 -18.23 18.60 -14.35
CA LEU A 160 -18.99 17.86 -13.35
C LEU A 160 -20.49 17.84 -13.71
N GLY A 161 -21.06 18.97 -14.09
CA GLY A 161 -22.46 19.06 -14.52
C GLY A 161 -22.77 18.12 -15.70
N VAL A 162 -21.90 18.12 -16.72
CA VAL A 162 -21.98 17.21 -17.88
C VAL A 162 -21.83 15.75 -17.44
N ALA A 163 -20.87 15.43 -16.60
CA ALA A 163 -20.67 14.08 -16.09
C ALA A 163 -21.91 13.58 -15.32
N LEU A 164 -22.46 14.38 -14.41
CA LEU A 164 -23.68 14.05 -13.66
C LEU A 164 -24.90 13.91 -14.60
N PHE A 165 -24.99 14.74 -15.63
CA PHE A 165 -26.04 14.65 -16.65
C PHE A 165 -25.95 13.34 -17.45
N VAL A 166 -24.76 13.01 -17.99
CA VAL A 166 -24.50 11.78 -18.75
C VAL A 166 -24.81 10.57 -17.89
N VAL A 167 -24.33 10.56 -16.65
CA VAL A 167 -24.53 9.43 -15.75
C VAL A 167 -26.02 9.32 -15.43
N ARG A 168 -26.74 10.42 -15.19
CA ARG A 168 -28.21 10.40 -14.97
C ARG A 168 -28.96 9.85 -16.18
N LEU A 169 -28.51 10.18 -17.39
CA LEU A 169 -29.06 9.64 -18.63
C LEU A 169 -28.86 8.13 -18.72
N VAL A 170 -27.64 7.65 -18.42
CA VAL A 170 -27.31 6.21 -18.37
C VAL A 170 -28.16 5.50 -17.32
N TYR A 171 -28.27 6.03 -16.10
CA TYR A 171 -29.10 5.46 -15.05
C TYR A 171 -30.57 5.35 -15.47
N ARG A 172 -31.12 6.40 -16.09
CA ARG A 172 -32.49 6.40 -16.65
C ARG A 172 -32.67 5.41 -17.79
N ARG A 173 -31.66 5.19 -18.63
CA ARG A 173 -31.68 4.20 -19.73
C ARG A 173 -31.63 2.79 -19.16
N LEU A 174 -30.72 2.53 -18.22
CA LEU A 174 -30.54 1.23 -17.59
C LEU A 174 -31.79 0.81 -16.84
N ARG A 175 -32.36 1.72 -16.02
CA ARG A 175 -33.62 1.45 -15.31
C ARG A 175 -34.78 1.15 -16.28
N ARG A 176 -34.88 1.86 -17.40
CA ARG A 176 -35.90 1.61 -18.43
C ARG A 176 -35.72 0.27 -19.15
N LEU A 177 -34.48 -0.14 -19.47
CA LEU A 177 -34.20 -1.45 -20.07
C LEU A 177 -34.51 -2.60 -19.11
N VAL A 178 -34.16 -2.40 -17.85
CA VAL A 178 -34.43 -3.29 -16.73
C VAL A 178 -35.95 -3.45 -16.55
N GLU A 179 -36.72 -2.37 -16.66
CA GLU A 179 -38.19 -2.39 -16.57
C GLU A 179 -38.87 -2.95 -17.84
N SER A 180 -38.39 -2.62 -19.04
CA SER A 180 -39.00 -3.07 -20.31
C SER A 180 -38.80 -4.57 -20.56
N ARG A 181 -37.68 -5.14 -20.11
CA ARG A 181 -37.41 -6.58 -20.24
C ARG A 181 -38.21 -7.43 -19.25
N TYR A 182 -38.74 -6.82 -18.19
CA TYR A 182 -39.60 -7.46 -17.19
C TYR A 182 -41.05 -7.54 -17.66
N ARG A 183 -41.60 -6.47 -18.23
CA ARG A 183 -43.03 -6.42 -18.61
C ARG A 183 -43.41 -7.45 -19.67
N SER A 184 -42.47 -7.84 -20.55
CA SER A 184 -42.71 -8.83 -21.61
C SER A 184 -42.56 -10.31 -21.18
N ARG A 185 -42.08 -10.61 -19.97
CA ARG A 185 -41.93 -12.01 -19.48
C ARG A 185 -42.89 -12.41 -18.36
N VAL A 186 -43.67 -11.46 -17.86
CA VAL A 186 -44.60 -11.69 -16.74
C VAL A 186 -46.05 -11.81 -17.20
N HIS A 187 -46.36 -11.53 -18.48
CA HIS A 187 -47.71 -11.73 -19.04
C HIS A 187 -48.00 -13.12 -19.62
N ASP A 188 -47.02 -14.05 -19.64
CA ASP A 188 -47.22 -15.43 -20.15
C ASP A 188 -47.14 -16.52 -19.06
N LEU A 189 -47.04 -16.13 -17.78
CA LEU A 189 -46.95 -17.08 -16.66
C LEU A 189 -47.96 -16.73 -15.57
N GLU A 190 -49.19 -16.43 -15.99
CA GLU A 190 -50.37 -16.79 -15.21
C GLU A 190 -50.37 -18.34 -15.14
N ILE A 191 -50.68 -18.93 -13.98
CA ILE A 191 -50.60 -20.38 -13.69
C ILE A 191 -49.19 -20.86 -13.21
N HIS A 192 -48.75 -20.43 -12.02
CA HIS A 192 -48.24 -21.33 -10.95
C HIS A 192 -47.68 -20.52 -9.77
N SER A 193 -48.50 -20.45 -8.73
CA SER A 193 -48.51 -19.50 -7.61
C SER A 193 -47.45 -19.69 -6.50
N PHE A 194 -46.26 -20.23 -6.77
CA PHE A 194 -45.26 -20.45 -5.70
C PHE A 194 -43.80 -20.03 -5.98
N GLN A 195 -43.48 -19.45 -7.15
CA GLN A 195 -42.12 -18.92 -7.42
C GLN A 195 -42.04 -17.37 -7.48
N ILE A 196 -43.19 -16.69 -7.46
CA ILE A 196 -43.30 -15.22 -7.67
C ILE A 196 -42.66 -14.42 -6.51
N VAL A 197 -42.75 -14.92 -5.27
CA VAL A 197 -42.24 -14.22 -4.07
C VAL A 197 -40.71 -14.18 -4.00
N ARG A 198 -40.00 -15.04 -4.75
CA ARG A 198 -38.52 -15.11 -4.72
C ARG A 198 -37.86 -14.23 -5.77
N ALA A 199 -38.51 -14.00 -6.91
CA ALA A 199 -38.03 -13.11 -7.97
C ALA A 199 -38.08 -11.63 -7.56
N GLU A 200 -39.10 -11.23 -6.80
CA GLU A 200 -39.28 -9.84 -6.34
C GLU A 200 -38.25 -9.39 -5.28
N ARG A 201 -37.72 -10.32 -4.48
CA ARG A 201 -36.66 -10.03 -3.49
C ARG A 201 -35.30 -9.88 -4.15
N LEU A 202 -34.97 -10.73 -5.13
CA LEU A 202 -33.75 -10.61 -5.94
C LEU A 202 -33.77 -9.31 -6.77
N TRP A 203 -34.94 -8.90 -7.23
CA TRP A 203 -35.12 -7.68 -8.02
C TRP A 203 -34.98 -6.38 -7.23
N ARG A 204 -35.63 -6.28 -6.06
CA ARG A 204 -35.43 -5.15 -5.14
C ARG A 204 -33.95 -5.00 -4.78
N GLY A 205 -33.26 -6.13 -4.54
CA GLY A 205 -31.81 -6.16 -4.36
C GLY A 205 -31.04 -5.56 -5.54
N GLY A 206 -31.31 -6.00 -6.77
CA GLY A 206 -30.63 -5.47 -7.97
C GLY A 206 -30.85 -3.97 -8.21
N THR A 207 -32.09 -3.48 -8.04
CA THR A 207 -32.36 -2.04 -8.15
C THR A 207 -31.75 -1.22 -7.02
N ALA A 208 -31.67 -1.78 -5.80
CA ALA A 208 -31.01 -1.15 -4.66
C ALA A 208 -29.49 -1.07 -4.86
N ILE A 209 -28.86 -2.13 -5.38
CA ILE A 209 -27.43 -2.13 -5.72
C ILE A 209 -27.14 -1.10 -6.80
N LEU A 210 -27.97 -1.02 -7.85
CA LEU A 210 -27.78 -0.01 -8.90
C LEU A 210 -27.96 1.42 -8.37
N GLY A 211 -28.92 1.63 -7.46
CA GLY A 211 -29.10 2.90 -6.77
C GLY A 211 -27.94 3.24 -5.83
N ALA A 212 -27.41 2.27 -5.10
CA ALA A 212 -26.23 2.45 -4.24
C ALA A 212 -24.98 2.76 -5.06
N ALA A 213 -24.76 2.05 -6.17
CA ALA A 213 -23.67 2.32 -7.11
C ALA A 213 -23.78 3.73 -7.71
N TRP A 214 -25.01 4.18 -8.02
CA TRP A 214 -25.27 5.55 -8.44
C TRP A 214 -24.86 6.57 -7.37
N VAL A 215 -25.33 6.41 -6.14
CA VAL A 215 -24.99 7.31 -5.03
C VAL A 215 -23.47 7.32 -4.79
N GLY A 216 -22.83 6.14 -4.82
CA GLY A 216 -21.38 6.00 -4.70
C GLY A 216 -20.63 6.73 -5.81
N PHE A 217 -21.04 6.57 -7.07
CA PHE A 217 -20.41 7.27 -8.20
C PHE A 217 -20.52 8.78 -8.06
N VAL A 218 -21.72 9.29 -7.72
CA VAL A 218 -21.93 10.73 -7.52
C VAL A 218 -21.08 11.25 -6.35
N ALA A 219 -21.02 10.52 -5.24
CA ALA A 219 -20.19 10.88 -4.09
C ALA A 219 -18.70 10.95 -4.47
N VAL A 220 -18.19 9.98 -5.22
CA VAL A 220 -16.80 9.98 -5.71
C VAL A 220 -16.55 11.14 -6.68
N ALA A 221 -17.46 11.39 -7.61
CA ALA A 221 -17.33 12.50 -8.56
C ALA A 221 -17.31 13.86 -7.84
N VAL A 222 -18.19 14.06 -6.86
CA VAL A 222 -18.21 15.27 -6.01
C VAL A 222 -16.95 15.38 -5.17
N TYR A 223 -16.47 14.28 -4.59
CA TYR A 223 -15.23 14.26 -3.83
C TYR A 223 -14.03 14.67 -4.69
N VAL A 224 -13.87 14.08 -5.89
CA VAL A 224 -12.79 14.42 -6.83
C VAL A 224 -12.89 15.87 -7.29
N TYR A 225 -14.10 16.36 -7.58
CA TYR A 225 -14.33 17.76 -7.92
C TYR A 225 -13.93 18.70 -6.79
N LEU A 226 -14.39 18.44 -5.56
CA LEU A 226 -14.11 19.27 -4.40
C LEU A 226 -12.60 19.30 -4.11
N GLN A 227 -11.98 18.13 -4.13
CA GLN A 227 -10.53 17.97 -4.03
C GLN A 227 -9.80 18.85 -5.04
N TYR A 228 -10.16 18.75 -6.32
CA TYR A 228 -9.53 19.51 -7.39
C TYR A 228 -9.74 21.02 -7.24
N VAL A 229 -10.98 21.48 -7.05
CA VAL A 229 -11.30 22.91 -6.94
C VAL A 229 -10.65 23.54 -5.72
N LEU A 230 -10.62 22.86 -4.58
CA LEU A 230 -9.93 23.38 -3.39
C LEU A 230 -8.42 23.51 -3.62
N THR A 231 -7.79 22.62 -4.40
CA THR A 231 -6.36 22.75 -4.71
C THR A 231 -6.02 23.89 -5.66
N LEU A 232 -6.99 24.36 -6.48
CA LEU A 232 -6.77 25.46 -7.42
C LEU A 232 -6.54 26.80 -6.70
N PHE A 233 -7.23 27.05 -5.59
CA PHE A 233 -7.16 28.33 -4.90
C PHE A 233 -6.13 28.28 -3.76
N PRO A 234 -5.24 29.30 -3.64
CA PRO A 234 -4.18 29.27 -2.63
C PRO A 234 -4.70 29.15 -1.19
N TRP A 235 -5.78 29.85 -0.85
CA TRP A 235 -6.34 29.84 0.50
C TRP A 235 -6.98 28.51 0.91
N THR A 236 -7.47 27.71 -0.05
CA THR A 236 -8.13 26.42 0.22
C THR A 236 -7.27 25.21 -0.15
N ARG A 237 -6.08 25.43 -0.72
CA ARG A 237 -5.17 24.37 -1.16
C ARG A 237 -4.79 23.41 -0.04
N ALA A 238 -4.52 23.91 1.16
CA ALA A 238 -4.21 23.07 2.32
C ALA A 238 -5.37 22.11 2.68
N ALA A 239 -6.61 22.59 2.60
CA ALA A 239 -7.79 21.77 2.81
C ALA A 239 -7.95 20.72 1.70
N GLY A 240 -7.72 21.12 0.43
CA GLY A 240 -7.65 20.19 -0.68
C GLY A 240 -6.60 19.10 -0.46
N VAL A 241 -5.33 19.44 -0.24
CA VAL A 241 -4.27 18.44 0.00
C VAL A 241 -4.62 17.50 1.17
N SER A 242 -5.18 18.04 2.25
CA SER A 242 -5.59 17.24 3.43
C SER A 242 -6.75 16.28 3.10
N LEU A 243 -7.78 16.74 2.39
CA LEU A 243 -8.90 15.91 1.94
C LEU A 243 -8.43 14.75 1.05
N GLY A 244 -7.45 15.00 0.19
CA GLY A 244 -6.82 13.98 -0.65
C GLY A 244 -6.07 12.94 0.18
N GLY A 245 -5.34 13.42 1.19
CA GLY A 245 -4.65 12.57 2.16
C GLY A 245 -5.59 11.62 2.92
N MET A 246 -6.77 12.09 3.32
CA MET A 246 -7.75 11.28 4.07
C MET A 246 -8.20 10.01 3.32
N VAL A 247 -8.24 10.03 1.98
CA VAL A 247 -8.62 8.85 1.18
C VAL A 247 -7.38 8.14 0.63
N ALA A 248 -6.40 8.88 0.12
CA ALA A 248 -5.21 8.29 -0.51
C ALA A 248 -4.34 7.52 0.48
N VAL A 249 -4.22 7.99 1.73
CA VAL A 249 -3.37 7.33 2.74
C VAL A 249 -3.93 5.95 3.11
N PRO A 250 -5.21 5.79 3.54
CA PRO A 250 -5.79 4.46 3.75
C PRO A 250 -5.72 3.57 2.51
N LEU A 251 -6.02 4.13 1.33
CA LEU A 251 -5.99 3.35 0.09
C LEU A 251 -4.59 2.82 -0.22
N ARG A 252 -3.53 3.60 0.03
CA ARG A 252 -2.14 3.16 -0.10
C ARG A 252 -1.78 2.10 0.93
N TYR A 253 -2.29 2.19 2.16
CA TYR A 253 -2.12 1.13 3.16
C TYR A 253 -2.77 -0.18 2.71
N PHE A 254 -4.01 -0.13 2.21
CA PHE A 254 -4.69 -1.31 1.66
C PHE A 254 -3.97 -1.87 0.43
N ALA A 255 -3.56 -1.01 -0.50
CA ALA A 255 -2.84 -1.41 -1.70
C ALA A 255 -1.47 -2.01 -1.37
N GLY A 256 -0.73 -1.41 -0.44
CA GLY A 256 0.55 -1.93 0.04
C GLY A 256 0.39 -3.29 0.73
N GLY A 257 -0.64 -3.45 1.56
CA GLY A 257 -0.96 -4.74 2.18
C GLY A 257 -1.35 -5.80 1.15
N ALA A 258 -2.17 -5.46 0.16
CA ALA A 258 -2.54 -6.36 -0.93
C ALA A 258 -1.32 -6.76 -1.76
N LEU A 259 -0.46 -5.81 -2.12
CA LEU A 259 0.78 -6.05 -2.86
C LEU A 259 1.79 -6.89 -2.07
N ALA A 260 1.85 -6.73 -0.74
CA ALA A 260 2.69 -7.56 0.11
C ALA A 260 2.29 -9.04 0.13
N ILE A 261 1.05 -9.37 -0.25
CA ILE A 261 0.57 -10.76 -0.39
C ILE A 261 0.99 -11.39 -1.74
N PHE A 262 1.28 -10.59 -2.77
CA PHE A 262 1.65 -11.10 -4.10
C PHE A 262 2.86 -12.07 -4.07
N PRO A 263 3.97 -11.77 -3.37
CA PRO A 263 5.08 -12.71 -3.24
C PRO A 263 4.65 -14.07 -2.71
N ASN A 264 3.77 -14.10 -1.69
CA ASN A 264 3.27 -15.34 -1.09
C ASN A 264 2.34 -16.10 -2.05
N LEU A 265 1.50 -15.40 -2.83
CA LEU A 265 0.67 -16.04 -3.86
C LEU A 265 1.50 -16.61 -5.00
N ILE A 266 2.57 -15.93 -5.40
CA ILE A 266 3.51 -16.44 -6.41
C ILE A 266 4.23 -17.67 -5.86
N PHE A 267 4.73 -17.62 -4.62
CA PHE A 267 5.32 -18.79 -3.95
C PHE A 267 4.35 -19.96 -3.91
N LEU A 268 3.11 -19.74 -3.46
CA LEU A 268 2.08 -20.78 -3.42
C LEU A 268 1.75 -21.33 -4.82
N ALA A 269 1.64 -20.47 -5.83
CA ALA A 269 1.40 -20.88 -7.21
C ALA A 269 2.57 -21.73 -7.76
N ILE A 270 3.81 -21.32 -7.49
CA ILE A 270 5.02 -22.07 -7.85
C ILE A 270 5.05 -23.40 -7.10
N LEU A 271 4.77 -23.42 -5.80
CA LEU A 271 4.71 -24.62 -4.98
C LEU A 271 3.68 -25.61 -5.54
N VAL A 272 2.44 -25.16 -5.77
CA VAL A 272 1.38 -26.00 -6.37
C VAL A 272 1.78 -26.52 -7.74
N PHE A 273 2.41 -25.68 -8.57
CA PHE A 273 2.91 -26.09 -9.89
C PHE A 273 4.02 -27.16 -9.77
N LEU A 274 5.00 -26.97 -8.87
CA LEU A 274 6.06 -27.93 -8.60
C LEU A 274 5.50 -29.25 -8.07
N THR A 275 4.65 -29.21 -7.04
CA THR A 275 4.02 -30.39 -6.43
C THR A 275 3.21 -31.16 -7.46
N ARG A 276 2.41 -30.48 -8.30
CA ARG A 276 1.62 -31.13 -9.35
C ARG A 276 2.51 -31.78 -10.41
N SER A 277 3.61 -31.11 -10.78
CA SER A 277 4.57 -31.62 -11.77
C SER A 277 5.33 -32.84 -11.25
N LEU A 278 5.75 -32.79 -9.99
CA LEU A 278 6.40 -33.90 -9.28
C LEU A 278 5.47 -35.10 -9.16
N LEU A 279 4.21 -34.90 -8.74
CA LEU A 279 3.21 -35.98 -8.68
C LEU A 279 2.94 -36.59 -10.06
N ARG A 280 2.93 -35.79 -11.12
CA ARG A 280 2.77 -36.29 -12.49
C ARG A 280 3.96 -37.17 -12.90
N LEU A 281 5.18 -36.75 -12.60
CA LEU A 281 6.40 -37.51 -12.88
C LEU A 281 6.43 -38.84 -12.12
N ILE A 282 6.11 -38.79 -10.82
CA ILE A 282 6.04 -39.99 -9.97
C ILE A 282 4.97 -40.95 -10.50
N ARG A 283 3.80 -40.44 -10.90
CA ARG A 283 2.73 -41.27 -11.47
C ARG A 283 3.16 -41.95 -12.78
N LEU A 284 3.80 -41.22 -13.69
CA LEU A 284 4.35 -41.76 -14.93
C LEU A 284 5.33 -42.89 -14.68
N PHE A 285 6.20 -42.73 -13.67
CA PHE A 285 7.15 -43.76 -13.28
C PHE A 285 6.45 -45.03 -12.77
N PHE A 286 5.52 -44.91 -11.80
CA PHE A 286 4.81 -46.06 -11.23
C PHE A 286 3.87 -46.74 -12.24
N ASP A 287 3.23 -45.99 -13.14
CA ASP A 287 2.43 -46.57 -14.23
C ASP A 287 3.32 -47.35 -15.22
N GLY A 288 4.57 -46.92 -15.43
CA GLY A 288 5.57 -47.64 -16.23
C GLY A 288 6.06 -48.94 -15.58
N VAL A 289 6.25 -48.93 -14.26
CA VAL A 289 6.60 -50.12 -13.45
C VAL A 289 5.45 -51.12 -13.43
N GLY A 290 4.22 -50.67 -13.17
CA GLY A 290 3.04 -51.54 -13.15
C GLY A 290 2.71 -52.18 -14.50
N ALA A 291 3.06 -51.51 -15.61
CA ALA A 291 2.90 -52.03 -16.96
C ALA A 291 4.08 -52.92 -17.43
N GLY A 292 5.08 -53.19 -16.57
CA GLY A 292 6.26 -54.00 -16.91
C GLY A 292 7.23 -53.34 -17.91
N ARG A 293 7.05 -52.04 -18.22
CA ARG A 293 7.93 -51.29 -19.13
C ARG A 293 9.23 -50.83 -18.47
N VAL A 294 9.23 -50.74 -17.14
CA VAL A 294 10.40 -50.39 -16.32
C VAL A 294 10.59 -51.53 -15.31
N ALA A 295 11.58 -52.38 -15.55
CA ALA A 295 11.91 -53.47 -14.64
C ALA A 295 12.83 -52.96 -13.52
N LEU A 296 12.31 -52.94 -12.30
CA LEU A 296 13.11 -52.71 -11.09
C LEU A 296 13.58 -54.07 -10.58
N GLN A 297 14.89 -54.27 -10.48
CA GLN A 297 15.45 -55.44 -9.82
C GLN A 297 14.96 -55.40 -8.36
N SER A 298 14.18 -56.40 -7.93
CA SER A 298 13.59 -56.56 -6.58
C SER A 298 12.25 -55.86 -6.27
N PHE A 299 11.46 -55.41 -7.25
CA PHE A 299 10.14 -54.79 -6.98
C PHE A 299 9.02 -55.39 -7.83
N ASP A 300 8.00 -55.99 -7.21
CA ASP A 300 6.88 -56.58 -7.95
C ASP A 300 5.91 -55.51 -8.48
N ALA A 301 5.48 -55.69 -9.73
CA ALA A 301 4.64 -54.73 -10.45
C ALA A 301 3.30 -54.45 -9.74
N GLU A 302 2.78 -55.41 -8.97
CA GLU A 302 1.52 -55.27 -8.22
C GLU A 302 1.59 -54.22 -7.09
N TRP A 303 2.78 -53.95 -6.53
CA TRP A 303 2.97 -52.95 -5.48
C TRP A 303 3.06 -51.51 -6.00
N ALA A 304 3.12 -51.31 -7.32
CA ALA A 304 3.27 -49.98 -7.92
C ALA A 304 2.12 -49.04 -7.56
N ALA A 305 0.87 -49.52 -7.66
CA ALA A 305 -0.31 -48.71 -7.39
C ALA A 305 -0.49 -48.36 -5.89
N PRO A 306 -0.35 -49.30 -4.93
CA PRO A 306 -0.34 -49.00 -3.50
C PRO A 306 0.76 -48.00 -3.10
N THR A 307 1.98 -48.21 -3.59
CA THR A 307 3.14 -47.36 -3.26
C THR A 307 2.95 -45.94 -3.77
N TYR A 308 2.43 -45.76 -4.99
CA TYR A 308 2.09 -44.43 -5.52
C TYR A 308 1.10 -43.67 -4.62
N ARG A 309 0.07 -44.35 -4.07
CA ARG A 309 -0.91 -43.70 -3.18
C ARG A 309 -0.26 -43.17 -1.90
N LEU A 310 0.67 -43.93 -1.32
CA LEU A 310 1.43 -43.52 -0.12
C LEU A 310 2.35 -42.33 -0.44
N VAL A 311 3.13 -42.42 -1.51
CA VAL A 311 4.04 -41.34 -1.94
C VAL A 311 3.24 -40.07 -2.28
N ARG A 312 2.09 -40.20 -2.95
CA ARG A 312 1.20 -39.05 -3.23
C ARG A 312 0.77 -38.36 -1.94
N LEU A 313 0.33 -39.13 -0.95
CA LEU A 313 -0.12 -38.56 0.33
C LEU A 313 1.03 -37.85 1.06
N LEU A 314 2.24 -38.44 1.04
CA LEU A 314 3.44 -37.85 1.62
C LEU A 314 3.82 -36.53 0.92
N VAL A 315 3.85 -36.50 -0.41
CA VAL A 315 4.19 -35.30 -1.20
C VAL A 315 3.15 -34.19 -0.99
N VAL A 316 1.86 -34.53 -0.93
CA VAL A 316 0.80 -33.54 -0.63
C VAL A 316 0.92 -33.04 0.82
N GLY A 317 1.17 -33.93 1.78
CA GLY A 317 1.38 -33.56 3.18
C GLY A 317 2.58 -32.62 3.36
N LEU A 318 3.71 -32.92 2.71
CA LEU A 318 4.89 -32.05 2.70
C LEU A 318 4.57 -30.67 2.11
N ALA A 319 3.86 -30.63 0.98
CA ALA A 319 3.48 -29.37 0.35
C ALA A 319 2.59 -28.51 1.26
N VAL A 320 1.70 -29.11 2.05
CA VAL A 320 0.86 -28.39 3.04
C VAL A 320 1.68 -27.86 4.21
N VAL A 321 2.72 -28.58 4.65
CA VAL A 321 3.61 -28.13 5.75
C VAL A 321 4.52 -26.97 5.30
N VAL A 322 4.90 -26.96 4.02
CA VAL A 322 5.77 -25.93 3.42
C VAL A 322 5.00 -24.66 3.02
N ALA A 323 3.69 -24.78 2.75
CA ALA A 323 2.79 -23.68 2.38
C ALA A 323 2.46 -22.78 3.57
#